data_AF-A0A354IGJ5-F1
#
_entry.id   AF-A0A354IGJ5-F1
#
_cell.length_a   1.000
_cell.length_b   1.000
_cell.length_c   1.000
_cell.angle_alpha   90.00
_cell.angle_beta   90.00
_cell.angle_gamma   90.00
#
_symmetry.space_group_name_H-M   'P 1'
#
loop_
_entity.id
_entity.type
_entity.pdbx_description
1 polymer ?
#
loop_
_entity_poly.entity_id
_entity_poly.type
_entity_poly.pdbx_seq_one_letter_code
_entity_poly.pdbx_strand_id
1 'polypeptide(L)' 'IGLCTDICVISNALLLKAYLPEVPIAVDAACCAGVTPESHENALRAMEMCQISVVRS' A
#
# COMPACT_ATOMS: atom_id res chain seq x y z
N ILE A 1 -6.65 -7.93 -3.60
CA ILE A 1 -5.42 -8.71 -3.90
C ILE A 1 -4.63 -7.96 -4.95
N GLY A 2 -3.37 -7.64 -4.65
CA GLY A 2 -2.43 -7.04 -5.60
C GLY A 2 -1.24 -7.97 -5.79
N LEU A 3 -0.64 -7.95 -6.98
CA LEU A 3 0.44 -8.87 -7.32
C LEU A 3 1.69 -8.63 -6.46
N CYS A 4 2.17 -7.37 -6.43
CA CYS A 4 3.36 -6.95 -5.67
C CYS A 4 3.07 -5.70 -4.83
N THR A 5 3.37 -5.76 -3.52
CA THR A 5 3.16 -4.64 -2.58
C THR A 5 4.00 -3.43 -2.93
N ASP A 6 5.26 -3.68 -3.28
CA ASP A 6 6.32 -2.72 -3.59
C ASP A 6 6.36 -2.25 -5.06
N ILE A 7 5.40 -2.67 -5.87
CA ILE A 7 5.26 -2.23 -7.27
C ILE A 7 3.83 -1.77 -7.53
N CYS A 8 2.90 -2.69 -7.72
CA CYS A 8 1.56 -2.37 -8.20
C CYS A 8 0.68 -1.77 -7.10
N VAL A 9 0.74 -2.32 -5.89
CA VAL A 9 -0.13 -1.88 -4.79
C VAL A 9 0.25 -0.48 -4.36
N ILE A 10 1.52 -0.22 -4.06
CA ILE A 10 1.99 1.11 -3.69
C ILE A 10 1.74 2.14 -4.79
N SER A 11 2.03 1.81 -6.06
CA SER A 11 1.82 2.76 -7.17
C SER A 11 0.34 3.16 -7.28
N ASN A 12 -0.57 2.19 -7.26
CA ASN A 12 -2.00 2.45 -7.35
C ASN A 12 -2.53 3.20 -6.13
N ALA A 13 -2.10 2.82 -4.93
CA ALA A 13 -2.54 3.44 -3.69
C ALA A 13 -2.10 4.91 -3.62
N LEU A 14 -0.86 5.22 -3.99
CA LEU A 14 -0.35 6.58 -4.04
C LEU A 14 -1.02 7.42 -5.13
N LEU A 15 -1.23 6.86 -6.33
CA LEU A 15 -1.96 7.55 -7.41
C LEU A 15 -3.39 7.88 -7.01
N LEU A 16 -4.10 6.92 -6.40
CA LEU A 16 -5.46 7.14 -5.91
C LEU A 16 -5.46 8.19 -4.80
N LYS A 17 -4.53 8.15 -3.85
CA LYS A 17 -4.45 9.14 -2.78
C LYS A 17 -4.15 10.55 -3.30
N ALA A 18 -3.29 10.66 -4.31
CA ALA A 18 -2.99 11.92 -4.96
C ALA A 18 -4.20 12.49 -5.73
N TYR A 19 -4.97 11.63 -6.40
CA TYR A 19 -6.16 12.05 -7.15
C TYR A 19 -7.39 12.31 -6.27
N LEU A 20 -7.49 11.60 -5.14
CA LEU A 20 -8.62 11.62 -4.21
C LEU A 20 -8.14 11.83 -2.77
N PRO A 21 -7.60 13.02 -2.42
CA PRO A 21 -6.94 13.25 -1.13
C PRO A 21 -7.84 12.99 0.08
N GLU A 22 -9.12 13.30 -0.02
CA GLU A 22 -10.09 13.15 1.07
C GLU A 22 -10.72 11.75 1.15
N VAL A 23 -10.51 10.91 0.12
CA VAL A 23 -11.07 9.56 0.12
C VAL A 23 -10.21 8.67 1.01
N PRO A 24 -10.82 7.95 1.97
CA PRO A 24 -10.09 6.97 2.77
C PRO A 24 -9.68 5.79 1.90
N ILE A 25 -8.38 5.50 1.90
CA ILE A 25 -7.80 4.36 1.16
C ILE A 25 -7.18 3.43 2.20
N ALA A 26 -7.44 2.14 2.05
CA ALA A 26 -6.86 1.10 2.86
C ALA A 26 -6.23 0.00 2.01
N VAL A 27 -5.13 -0.56 2.50
CA VAL A 27 -4.44 -1.72 1.93
C VAL A 27 -4.37 -2.82 2.97
N ASP A 28 -4.73 -4.04 2.58
CA ASP A 28 -4.57 -5.21 3.44
C ASP A 28 -3.22 -5.89 3.15
N ALA A 29 -2.34 -5.87 4.15
CA ALA A 29 -1.01 -6.46 4.10
C ALA A 29 -1.06 -7.98 3.90
N ALA A 30 -2.06 -8.68 4.45
CA ALA A 30 -2.19 -10.14 4.31
C ALA A 30 -2.56 -10.56 2.87
N CYS A 31 -3.06 -9.62 2.06
CA CYS A 31 -3.51 -9.84 0.69
C CYS A 31 -2.50 -9.40 -0.39
N CYS A 32 -1.26 -9.07 -0.01
CA CYS A 32 -0.20 -8.69 -0.95
C CYS A 32 1.18 -9.19 -0.47
N ALA A 33 2.15 -9.29 -1.39
CA ALA A 33 3.52 -9.69 -1.06
C ALA A 33 4.53 -8.79 -1.79
N GLY A 34 5.63 -8.44 -1.14
CA GLY A 34 6.76 -7.77 -1.79
C GLY A 34 7.74 -8.77 -2.40
N VAL A 35 8.69 -8.29 -3.20
CA VAL A 35 9.78 -9.12 -3.73
C VAL A 35 10.64 -9.69 -2.60
N THR A 36 10.81 -8.93 -1.52
CA THR A 36 11.40 -9.39 -0.25
C THR A 36 10.49 -8.98 0.92
N PRO A 37 10.64 -9.61 2.11
CA PRO A 37 9.91 -9.16 3.31
C PRO A 37 10.23 -7.70 3.68
N GLU A 38 11.48 -7.28 3.46
CA GLU A 38 11.89 -5.90 3.70
C GLU A 38 11.22 -4.92 2.72
N SER A 39 11.18 -5.26 1.43
CA SER A 39 10.54 -4.39 0.43
C SER A 39 9.04 -4.28 0.65
N HIS A 40 8.40 -5.39 1.06
CA HIS A 40 6.99 -5.41 1.48
C HIS A 40 6.73 -4.40 2.62
N GLU A 41 7.47 -4.50 3.73
CA GLU A 41 7.30 -3.61 4.88
C GLU A 41 7.68 -2.15 4.58
N ASN A 42 8.70 -1.92 3.73
CA ASN A 42 9.05 -0.57 3.28
C ASN A 42 7.91 0.07 2.49
N ALA A 43 7.27 -0.69 1.60
CA ALA A 43 6.13 -0.20 0.83
C ALA A 43 4.90 0.08 1.70
N LEU A 44 4.59 -0.79 2.68
CA LEU A 44 3.52 -0.56 3.64
C LEU A 44 3.75 0.72 4.46
N ARG A 45 4.96 0.91 5.00
CA ARG A 45 5.33 2.13 5.75
C ARG A 45 5.23 3.38 4.90
N ALA A 46 5.64 3.31 3.63
CA ALA A 46 5.50 4.44 2.70
C ALA A 46 4.03 4.83 2.49
N MET A 47 3.14 3.85 2.36
CA MET A 47 1.70 4.10 2.26
C MET A 47 1.12 4.70 3.54
N GLU A 48 1.51 4.21 4.72
CA GLU A 48 1.08 4.79 6.01
C GLU A 48 1.46 6.28 6.14
N MET A 49 2.69 6.65 5.75
CA MET A 49 3.14 8.04 5.73
C MET A 49 2.29 8.92 4.80
N CYS A 50 1.72 8.35 3.75
CA CYS A 50 0.82 9.03 2.82
C CYS A 50 -0.66 8.99 3.26
N GLN A 51 -0.93 8.73 4.54
CA GLN A 51 -2.28 8.66 5.10
C GLN A 51 -3.15 7.58 4.45
N ILE A 52 -2.54 6.47 4.04
CA ILE A 52 -3.21 5.26 3.57
C ILE A 52 -3.19 4.26 4.72
N SER A 53 -4.36 3.72 5.08
CA SER A 53 -4.46 2.79 6.20
C SER A 53 -3.95 1.41 5.83
N VAL A 54 -3.11 0.81 6.67
CA VAL A 54 -2.66 -0.57 6.48
C VAL A 54 -3.38 -1.47 7.48
N VAL A 55 -4.12 -2.45 6.96
CA VAL A 55 -4.84 -3.47 7.74
C VAL A 55 -4.03 -4.76 7.70
N ARG A 56 -3.99 -5.48 8.82
CA ARG A 56 -3.32 -6.78 8.95
C ARG A 56 -4.36 -7.78 9.47
N SER A 57 -5.13 -8.36 8.54
CA SER A 57 -6.22 -9.30 8.83
C SER A 57 -5.76 -10.76 8.95
#